data_AF-A0AB39LR26-F1
#
_entry.id   AF-A0AB39LR26-F1
#
_cell.length_a   1.000
_cell.length_b   1.000
_cell.length_c   1.000
_cell.angle_alpha   90.00
_cell.angle_beta   90.00
_cell.angle_gamma   90.00
#
_symmetry.space_group_name_H-M   'P 1'
#
loop_
_entity.id
_entity.type
_entity.pdbx_description
1 polymer ?
#
loop_
_entity_poly.entity_id
_entity_poly.type
_entity_poly.pdbx_seq_one_letter_code
_entity_poly.pdbx_strand_id
1 'polypeptide(L)'
;MAEPSGTARDPEAVSRFVEHFAAQLVEAGMQRMPARVFGALLASDAGALTSAQLGEQLQISPAAVSGAVRYLAQVHMVSREREPGSRRERYRVHGDQWYEALTNREAVIKRWEDALREGVTSLGADTPAGRRLAETLAFFEFVEKEVEAMMERWRVHREERFGGE
;
A
#
# COMPACT_ATOMS: atom_id res chain seq x y z
N MET A 1 1.67 5.87 -47.12
CA MET A 1 1.29 4.80 -46.19
C MET A 1 1.62 5.28 -44.80
N ALA A 2 0.62 5.67 -44.02
CA ALA A 2 0.80 5.97 -42.60
C ALA A 2 0.40 4.71 -41.84
N GLU A 3 1.33 4.17 -41.05
CA GLU A 3 1.07 3.05 -40.15
C GLU A 3 0.16 3.53 -39.01
N PRO A 4 -0.88 2.76 -38.61
CA PRO A 4 -1.64 3.10 -37.43
C PRO A 4 -0.83 2.68 -36.20
N SER A 5 -0.24 3.66 -35.53
CA SER A 5 0.21 3.54 -34.14
C SER A 5 -1.02 3.36 -33.24
N GLY A 6 -1.15 2.23 -32.54
CA GLY A 6 -2.19 2.14 -31.53
C GLY A 6 -2.50 0.76 -30.96
N THR A 7 -2.09 0.56 -29.71
CA THR A 7 -3.00 -0.02 -28.72
C THR A 7 -2.99 0.88 -27.48
N ALA A 8 -3.35 2.16 -27.65
CA ALA A 8 -3.61 3.02 -26.50
C ALA A 8 -4.83 2.44 -25.74
N ARG A 9 -4.70 2.17 -24.44
CA ARG A 9 -5.80 1.63 -23.63
C ARG A 9 -6.95 2.63 -23.62
N ASP A 10 -8.18 2.13 -23.70
CA ASP A 10 -9.39 2.93 -23.56
C ASP A 10 -9.35 3.71 -22.22
N PRO A 11 -9.29 5.06 -22.24
CA PRO A 11 -9.25 5.88 -21.03
C PRO A 11 -10.45 5.63 -20.10
N GLU A 12 -11.61 5.28 -20.66
CA GLU A 12 -12.81 5.01 -19.88
C GLU A 12 -12.67 3.66 -19.14
N ALA A 13 -12.11 2.65 -19.79
CA ALA A 13 -11.79 1.37 -19.14
C ALA A 13 -10.79 1.54 -17.99
N VAL A 14 -9.76 2.36 -18.17
CA VAL A 14 -8.80 2.68 -17.10
C VAL A 14 -9.48 3.40 -15.94
N SER A 15 -10.32 4.40 -16.23
CA SER A 15 -11.07 5.12 -15.21
C SER A 15 -12.00 4.19 -14.41
N ARG A 16 -12.75 3.31 -15.09
CA ARG A 16 -13.62 2.31 -14.44
C ARG A 16 -12.82 1.37 -13.54
N PHE A 17 -11.65 0.90 -13.98
CA PHE A 17 -10.77 0.08 -13.16
C PHE A 17 -10.31 0.85 -11.90
N VAL A 18 -9.84 2.09 -12.05
CA VAL A 18 -9.37 2.91 -10.93
C VAL A 18 -10.48 3.12 -9.90
N GLU A 19 -11.69 3.46 -10.32
CA GLU A 19 -12.82 3.66 -9.40
C GLU A 19 -13.25 2.35 -8.74
N HIS A 20 -13.32 1.25 -9.48
CA HIS A 20 -13.67 -0.06 -8.93
C HIS A 20 -12.64 -0.54 -7.90
N PHE A 21 -11.36 -0.49 -8.24
CA PHE A 21 -10.29 -0.89 -7.33
C PHE A 21 -10.22 0.03 -6.10
N ALA A 22 -10.41 1.33 -6.29
CA ALA A 22 -10.49 2.26 -5.17
C ALA A 22 -11.65 1.95 -4.22
N ALA A 23 -12.82 1.52 -4.73
CA ALA A 23 -13.94 1.11 -3.90
C ALA A 23 -13.57 -0.10 -3.01
N GLN A 24 -12.87 -1.09 -3.57
CA GLN A 24 -12.42 -2.26 -2.81
C GLN A 24 -11.38 -1.90 -1.72
N LEU A 25 -10.48 -0.96 -2.02
CA LEU A 25 -9.54 -0.45 -1.00
C LEU A 25 -10.25 0.33 0.11
N VAL A 26 -11.34 1.03 -0.21
CA VAL A 26 -12.17 1.71 0.79
C VAL A 26 -12.88 0.71 1.70
N GLU A 27 -13.42 -0.37 1.15
CA GLU A 27 -13.99 -1.46 1.93
C GLU A 27 -12.95 -2.10 2.86
N ALA A 28 -11.69 -2.17 2.42
CA ALA A 28 -10.56 -2.62 3.23
C ALA A 28 -10.05 -1.59 4.27
N GLY A 29 -10.72 -0.43 4.40
CA GLY A 29 -10.44 0.58 5.43
C GLY A 29 -9.56 1.76 4.98
N MET A 30 -9.19 1.85 3.70
CA MET A 30 -8.46 3.01 3.18
C MET A 30 -9.39 4.21 2.99
N GLN A 31 -8.88 5.42 3.20
CA GLN A 31 -9.63 6.63 2.84
C GLN A 31 -9.84 6.72 1.33
N ARG A 32 -11.02 7.19 0.91
CA ARG A 32 -11.43 7.25 -0.50
C ARG A 32 -10.42 7.94 -1.43
N MET A 33 -9.86 9.07 -1.02
CA MET A 33 -8.97 9.83 -1.91
C MET A 33 -7.58 9.18 -2.07
N PRO A 34 -6.90 8.74 -1.00
CA PRO A 34 -5.75 7.83 -1.12
C PRO A 34 -6.00 6.62 -2.01
N ALA A 35 -7.14 5.94 -1.87
CA ALA A 35 -7.48 4.77 -2.68
C ALA A 35 -7.54 5.09 -4.18
N ARG A 36 -8.18 6.21 -4.56
CA ARG A 36 -8.24 6.67 -5.96
C ARG A 36 -6.86 7.06 -6.51
N VAL A 37 -6.07 7.79 -5.72
CA VAL A 37 -4.69 8.17 -6.11
C VAL A 37 -3.81 6.95 -6.29
N PHE A 38 -3.88 5.98 -5.38
CA PHE A 38 -3.12 4.74 -5.49
C PHE A 38 -3.54 3.91 -6.71
N GLY A 39 -4.85 3.77 -6.96
CA GLY A 39 -5.37 3.11 -8.16
C GLY A 39 -4.89 3.78 -9.47
N ALA A 40 -4.89 5.12 -9.53
CA ALA A 40 -4.40 5.86 -10.70
C ALA A 40 -2.89 5.66 -10.93
N LEU A 41 -2.08 5.63 -9.87
CA LEU A 41 -0.65 5.36 -9.97
C LEU A 41 -0.38 3.93 -10.45
N LEU A 42 -1.10 2.93 -9.93
CA LEU A 42 -0.99 1.54 -10.37
C LEU A 42 -1.41 1.33 -11.82
N ALA A 43 -2.41 2.08 -12.29
CA ALA A 43 -2.88 2.00 -13.66
C ALA A 43 -1.99 2.78 -14.67
N SER A 44 -1.02 3.55 -14.19
CA SER A 44 -0.08 4.31 -15.02
C SER A 44 1.02 3.40 -15.56
N ASP A 45 1.34 3.52 -16.85
CA ASP A 45 2.42 2.75 -17.49
C ASP A 45 3.79 2.97 -16.84
N ALA A 46 4.06 4.18 -16.36
CA ALA A 46 5.32 4.50 -15.69
C ALA A 46 5.30 4.12 -14.19
N GLY A 47 4.15 3.70 -13.66
CA GLY A 47 3.90 3.56 -12.21
C GLY A 47 4.07 4.87 -11.44
N ALA A 48 4.08 6.02 -12.13
CA ALA A 48 4.42 7.30 -11.56
C ALA A 48 3.68 8.46 -12.25
N LEU A 49 3.12 9.37 -11.46
CA LEU A 49 2.38 10.55 -11.92
C LEU A 49 2.78 11.80 -11.13
N THR A 50 2.70 12.95 -11.76
CA THR A 50 2.84 14.26 -11.10
C THR A 50 1.53 14.69 -10.43
N SER A 51 1.60 15.67 -9.53
CA SER A 51 0.39 16.27 -8.94
C SER A 51 -0.61 16.79 -9.98
N ALA A 52 -0.11 17.35 -11.10
CA ALA A 52 -0.95 17.89 -12.16
C ALA A 52 -1.69 16.77 -12.91
N GLN A 53 -0.98 15.70 -13.26
CA GLN A 53 -1.56 14.53 -13.93
C GLN A 53 -2.59 13.83 -13.04
N LEU A 54 -2.32 13.70 -11.74
CA LEU A 54 -3.30 13.15 -10.79
C LEU A 54 -4.56 14.03 -10.68
N GLY A 55 -4.38 15.36 -10.62
CA GLY A 55 -5.49 16.30 -10.58
C GLY A 55 -6.37 16.23 -11.83
N GLU A 56 -5.74 16.15 -13.00
CA GLU A 56 -6.42 16.01 -14.29
C GLU A 56 -7.12 14.65 -14.43
N GLN A 57 -6.42 13.55 -14.17
CA GLN A 57 -6.98 12.20 -14.36
C GLN A 57 -8.13 11.90 -13.39
N LEU A 58 -8.02 12.33 -12.14
CA LEU A 58 -9.02 12.03 -11.10
C LEU A 58 -10.07 13.14 -10.94
N GLN A 59 -9.91 14.27 -11.64
CA GLN A 59 -10.72 15.48 -11.53
C GLN A 59 -10.79 15.99 -10.08
N ILE A 60 -9.61 16.18 -9.47
CA ILE A 60 -9.47 16.58 -8.06
C ILE A 60 -8.53 17.78 -7.88
N SER A 61 -8.71 18.50 -6.78
CA SER A 61 -7.89 19.67 -6.48
C SER A 61 -6.45 19.31 -6.08
N PRO A 62 -5.48 20.23 -6.26
CA PRO A 62 -4.10 20.03 -5.80
C PRO A 62 -4.00 19.75 -4.29
N ALA A 63 -4.92 20.31 -3.49
CA ALA A 63 -4.99 20.06 -2.06
C ALA A 63 -5.41 18.61 -1.75
N ALA A 64 -6.38 18.07 -2.48
CA ALA A 64 -6.82 16.69 -2.35
C ALA A 64 -5.69 15.71 -2.72
N VAL A 65 -4.97 15.99 -3.82
CA VAL A 65 -3.77 15.22 -4.20
C VAL A 65 -2.73 15.25 -3.09
N SER A 66 -2.41 16.44 -2.57
CA SER A 66 -1.38 16.61 -1.53
C SER A 66 -1.72 15.84 -0.25
N GLY A 67 -2.98 15.89 0.19
CA GLY A 67 -3.45 15.14 1.35
C GLY A 67 -3.37 13.63 1.13
N ALA A 68 -3.81 13.15 -0.03
CA ALA A 68 -3.79 11.73 -0.37
C ALA A 68 -2.37 11.17 -0.44
N VAL A 69 -1.47 11.86 -1.13
CA VAL A 69 -0.06 11.45 -1.25
C VAL A 69 0.64 11.47 0.12
N ARG A 70 0.36 12.47 0.97
CA ARG A 70 0.93 12.51 2.32
C ARG A 70 0.57 11.27 3.12
N TYR A 71 -0.71 10.87 3.10
CA TYR A 71 -1.16 9.65 3.74
C TYR A 71 -0.45 8.41 3.14
N LEU A 72 -0.44 8.28 1.82
CA LEU A 72 0.17 7.12 1.14
C LEU A 72 1.68 7.00 1.42
N ALA A 73 2.39 8.12 1.50
CA ALA A 73 3.80 8.14 1.88
C ALA A 73 4.01 7.74 3.35
N GLN A 74 3.13 8.18 4.25
CA GLN A 74 3.17 7.80 5.67
C GLN A 74 2.96 6.29 5.88
N VAL A 75 2.11 5.68 5.06
CA VAL A 75 1.89 4.21 5.08
C VAL A 75 2.80 3.47 4.11
N HIS A 76 3.88 4.11 3.63
CA HIS A 76 4.91 3.52 2.75
C HIS A 76 4.41 2.94 1.42
N MET A 77 3.22 3.32 0.96
CA MET A 77 2.63 2.84 -0.31
C MET A 77 3.10 3.63 -1.54
N VAL A 78 3.62 4.84 -1.34
CA VAL A 78 4.08 5.74 -2.42
C VAL A 78 5.36 6.44 -2.01
N SER A 79 6.32 6.53 -2.92
CA SER A 79 7.52 7.36 -2.77
C SER A 79 7.38 8.69 -3.51
N ARG A 80 8.13 9.69 -3.04
CA ARG A 80 8.24 11.02 -3.66
C ARG A 80 9.60 11.15 -4.33
N GLU A 81 9.59 11.27 -5.64
CA GLU A 81 10.80 11.42 -6.46
C GLU A 81 10.83 12.82 -7.10
N ARG A 82 12.03 13.37 -7.29
CA ARG A 82 12.22 14.56 -8.13
C ARG A 82 12.46 14.13 -9.56
N GLU A 83 11.77 14.75 -10.49
CA GLU A 83 12.06 14.58 -11.90
C GLU A 83 13.46 15.14 -12.25
N PRO A 84 14.36 14.35 -12.87
CA PRO A 84 15.69 14.83 -13.24
C PRO A 84 15.61 16.10 -14.09
N GLY A 85 16.32 17.16 -13.68
CA GLY A 85 16.31 18.45 -14.38
C GLY A 85 15.06 19.32 -14.16
N SER A 86 14.13 18.92 -13.29
CA SER A 86 12.87 19.63 -13.03
C SER A 86 12.66 19.85 -11.53
N ARG A 87 11.87 20.87 -11.18
CA ARG A 87 11.42 21.11 -9.80
C ARG A 87 10.14 20.31 -9.46
N ARG A 88 9.58 19.59 -10.42
CA ARG A 88 8.31 18.87 -10.24
C ARG A 88 8.52 17.56 -9.48
N GLU A 89 7.64 17.33 -8.50
CA GLU A 89 7.56 16.07 -7.78
C GLU A 89 6.79 15.04 -8.62
N ARG A 90 7.30 13.81 -8.67
CA ARG A 90 6.60 12.62 -9.15
C ARG A 90 6.32 11.71 -7.97
N TYR A 91 5.14 11.12 -7.98
CA TYR A 91 4.72 10.12 -7.00
C TYR A 91 4.77 8.76 -7.66
N ARG A 92 5.43 7.79 -7.03
CA ARG A 92 5.65 6.47 -7.60
C ARG A 92 5.14 5.39 -6.67
N VAL A 93 4.48 4.39 -7.23
CA VAL A 93 4.26 3.11 -6.58
C VAL A 93 5.40 2.20 -7.03
N HIS A 94 6.30 1.84 -6.13
CA HIS A 94 7.31 0.83 -6.44
C HIS A 94 6.65 -0.53 -6.46
N GLY A 95 6.83 -1.26 -7.57
CA GLY A 95 6.09 -2.48 -7.88
C GLY A 95 6.28 -3.62 -6.88
N ASP A 96 7.20 -3.55 -5.93
CA ASP A 96 7.48 -4.49 -4.84
C ASP A 96 7.19 -3.89 -3.46
N GLN A 97 7.56 -2.63 -3.24
CA GLN A 97 7.48 -1.99 -1.93
C GLN A 97 6.05 -1.79 -1.42
N TRP A 98 5.05 -1.67 -2.29
CA TRP A 98 3.68 -1.46 -1.83
C TRP A 98 3.07 -2.72 -1.18
N TYR A 99 3.46 -3.92 -1.64
CA TYR A 99 3.08 -5.17 -0.98
C TYR A 99 3.73 -5.26 0.39
N GLU A 100 5.02 -4.92 0.45
CA GLU A 100 5.78 -4.87 1.70
C GLU A 100 5.13 -3.89 2.66
N ALA A 101 4.72 -2.70 2.22
CA ALA A 101 4.05 -1.71 3.06
C ALA A 101 2.70 -2.20 3.63
N LEU A 102 1.93 -2.96 2.86
CA LEU A 102 0.67 -3.54 3.34
C LEU A 102 0.91 -4.62 4.40
N THR A 103 1.99 -5.41 4.24
CA THR A 103 2.36 -6.49 5.17
C THR A 103 3.21 -6.01 6.34
N ASN A 104 3.93 -4.89 6.19
CA ASN A 104 4.81 -4.29 7.17
C ASN A 104 4.01 -3.45 8.17
N ARG A 105 3.12 -4.13 8.88
CA ARG A 105 2.45 -3.63 10.08
C ARG A 105 3.28 -3.90 11.34
N GLU A 106 4.56 -4.26 11.18
CA GLU A 106 5.47 -4.70 12.23
C GLU A 106 5.48 -3.72 13.41
N ALA A 107 5.57 -2.41 13.14
CA ALA A 107 5.56 -1.40 14.19
C ALA A 107 4.23 -1.31 14.97
N VAL A 108 3.09 -1.64 14.36
CA VAL A 108 1.78 -1.67 15.04
C VAL A 108 1.63 -2.95 15.84
N ILE A 109 2.00 -4.09 15.24
CA ILE A 109 1.93 -5.41 15.86
C ILE A 109 2.84 -5.44 17.10
N LYS A 110 4.09 -5.00 17.00
CA LYS A 110 5.01 -4.91 18.15
C LYS A 110 4.45 -4.08 19.30
N ARG A 111 3.84 -2.93 19.00
CA ARG A 111 3.19 -2.12 20.05
C ARG A 111 2.03 -2.84 20.72
N TRP A 112 1.28 -3.65 19.99
CA TRP A 112 0.21 -4.47 20.56
C TRP A 112 0.77 -5.61 21.40
N GLU A 113 1.81 -6.29 20.93
CA GLU A 113 2.49 -7.33 21.69
C GLU A 113 3.03 -6.80 23.02
N ASP A 114 3.68 -5.63 23.01
CA ASP A 114 4.18 -4.97 24.22
C ASP A 114 3.04 -4.69 25.22
N ALA A 115 1.94 -4.10 24.74
CA ALA A 115 0.77 -3.81 25.57
C ALA A 115 0.09 -5.08 26.10
N LEU A 116 0.01 -6.14 25.30
CA LEU A 116 -0.54 -7.43 25.70
C LEU A 116 0.35 -8.10 26.75
N ARG A 117 1.68 -8.03 26.59
CA ARG A 117 2.66 -8.57 27.54
C ARG A 117 2.58 -7.86 28.90
N GLU A 118 2.44 -6.54 28.90
CA GLU A 118 2.18 -5.76 30.11
C GLU A 118 0.84 -6.16 30.74
N GLY A 119 -0.20 -6.34 29.92
CA GLY A 119 -1.51 -6.77 30.36
C GLY A 119 -1.53 -8.16 31.02
N VAL A 120 -0.81 -9.14 30.45
CA VAL A 120 -0.64 -10.48 31.03
C VAL A 120 0.00 -10.40 32.41
N THR A 121 1.05 -9.59 32.54
CA THR A 121 1.76 -9.37 33.81
C THR A 121 0.85 -8.70 34.84
N SER A 122 0.11 -7.67 34.42
CA SER A 122 -0.72 -6.84 35.30
C SER A 122 -1.99 -7.56 35.78
N LEU A 123 -2.63 -8.34 34.91
CA LEU A 123 -3.86 -9.07 35.23
C LEU A 123 -3.60 -10.45 35.84
N GLY A 124 -2.34 -10.88 35.90
CA GLY A 124 -1.91 -12.21 36.35
C GLY A 124 -2.21 -13.28 35.31
N ALA A 125 -1.16 -14.00 34.87
CA ALA A 125 -1.23 -14.98 33.78
C ALA A 125 -2.24 -16.12 34.02
N ASP A 126 -2.49 -16.49 35.28
CA ASP A 126 -3.40 -17.57 35.64
C ASP A 126 -4.87 -17.15 35.71
N THR A 127 -5.17 -15.85 35.67
CA THR A 127 -6.56 -15.41 35.65
C THR A 127 -7.19 -15.68 34.28
N PRO A 128 -8.53 -15.84 34.21
CA PRO A 128 -9.20 -15.99 32.91
C PRO A 128 -8.91 -14.83 31.95
N ALA A 129 -8.68 -13.60 32.46
CA ALA A 129 -8.31 -12.46 31.64
C ALA A 129 -6.86 -12.54 31.16
N GLY A 130 -5.92 -12.87 32.05
CA GLY A 130 -4.52 -13.08 31.70
C GLY A 130 -4.32 -14.17 30.65
N ARG A 131 -5.06 -15.29 30.76
CA ARG A 131 -5.03 -16.36 29.74
C ARG A 131 -5.50 -15.89 28.36
N ARG A 132 -6.60 -15.12 28.28
CA ARG A 132 -7.07 -14.56 26.99
C ARG A 132 -6.04 -13.62 26.38
N LEU A 133 -5.42 -12.76 27.18
CA LEU A 133 -4.37 -11.87 26.69
C LEU A 133 -3.12 -12.64 26.25
N ALA A 134 -2.73 -13.69 26.98
CA ALA A 134 -1.59 -14.54 26.63
C ALA A 134 -1.84 -15.30 25.32
N GLU A 135 -3.04 -15.83 25.10
CA GLU A 135 -3.42 -16.46 23.83
C GLU A 135 -3.41 -15.46 22.68
N THR A 136 -3.92 -14.24 22.93
CA THR A 136 -3.91 -13.17 21.92
C THR A 136 -2.49 -12.74 21.57
N LEU A 137 -1.61 -12.60 22.56
CA LEU A 137 -0.18 -12.33 22.38
C LEU A 137 0.49 -13.41 21.54
N ALA A 138 0.28 -14.69 21.90
CA ALA A 138 0.85 -15.82 21.18
C ALA A 138 0.38 -15.87 19.71
N PHE A 139 -0.88 -15.48 19.45
CA PHE A 139 -1.39 -15.37 18.08
C PHE A 139 -0.66 -14.28 17.27
N PHE A 140 -0.45 -13.08 17.83
CA PHE A 140 0.27 -12.02 17.13
C PHE A 140 1.74 -12.38 16.89
N GLU A 141 2.42 -12.96 17.89
CA GLU A 141 3.81 -13.44 17.76
C GLU A 141 3.93 -14.55 16.69
N PHE A 142 2.89 -15.38 16.51
CA PHE A 142 2.82 -16.37 15.44
C PHE A 142 2.61 -15.71 14.07
N VAL A 143 1.65 -14.79 13.97
CA VAL A 143 1.35 -14.08 12.71
C VAL A 143 2.56 -13.29 12.22
N GLU A 144 3.30 -12.61 13.11
CA GLU A 144 4.50 -11.87 12.74
C GLU A 144 5.51 -12.77 11.98
N LYS A 145 5.82 -13.93 12.55
CA LYS A 145 6.75 -14.91 11.96
C LYS A 145 6.24 -15.48 10.64
N GLU A 146 4.95 -15.80 10.56
CA GLU A 146 4.37 -16.36 9.33
C GLU A 146 4.32 -15.33 8.20
N VAL A 147 4.04 -14.05 8.50
CA VAL A 147 4.07 -12.96 7.52
C VAL A 147 5.50 -12.77 7.00
N GLU A 148 6.51 -12.76 7.87
CA GLU A 148 7.91 -12.66 7.47
C GLU A 148 8.31 -13.81 6.52
N ALA A 149 8.01 -15.06 6.91
CA ALA A 149 8.30 -16.24 6.09
C ALA A 149 7.50 -16.26 4.78
N MET A 150 6.25 -15.79 4.79
CA MET A 150 5.44 -15.64 3.59
C MET A 150 6.04 -14.62 2.62
N MET A 151 6.50 -13.47 3.12
CA MET A 151 7.11 -12.43 2.29
C MET A 151 8.43 -12.90 1.69
N GLU A 152 9.23 -13.67 2.43
CA GLU A 152 10.45 -14.26 1.89
C GLU A 152 10.14 -15.23 0.73
N ARG A 153 9.17 -16.12 0.91
CA ARG A 153 8.72 -17.01 -0.18
C ARG A 153 8.16 -16.25 -1.38
N TRP A 154 7.47 -15.14 -1.14
CA TRP A 154 6.97 -14.28 -2.23
C TRP A 154 8.11 -13.63 -3.02
N ARG A 155 9.18 -13.17 -2.37
CA ARG A 155 10.35 -12.59 -3.05
C ARG A 155 10.97 -13.59 -4.02
N VAL A 156 11.21 -14.83 -3.57
CA VAL A 156 11.72 -15.92 -4.41
C VAL A 156 10.75 -16.22 -5.56
N HIS A 157 9.47 -16.40 -5.28
CA HIS A 157 8.47 -16.69 -6.31
C HIS A 157 8.35 -15.57 -7.36
N ARG A 158 8.45 -14.31 -6.92
CA ARG A 158 8.46 -13.15 -7.82
C ARG A 158 9.66 -13.19 -8.74
N GLU A 159 10.86 -13.44 -8.22
CA GLU A 159 12.08 -13.49 -9.04
C GLU A 159 11.98 -14.60 -10.10
N GLU A 160 11.52 -15.79 -9.72
CA GLU A 160 11.31 -16.89 -10.66
C GLU A 160 10.28 -16.58 -11.75
N ARG A 161 9.21 -15.84 -11.40
CA ARG A 161 8.07 -15.60 -12.28
C ARG A 161 8.17 -14.31 -13.10
N PHE A 162 8.87 -13.31 -12.57
CA PHE A 162 8.91 -11.94 -13.09
C PHE A 162 10.31 -11.33 -13.11
N GLY A 163 11.35 -12.02 -12.61
CA GLY A 163 12.74 -11.52 -12.54
C GLY A 163 13.54 -11.68 -13.83
N GLY A 164 12.89 -12.07 -14.94
CA GLY A 164 13.51 -12.20 -16.26
C GLY A 164 13.04 -11.12 -17.23
N GLU A 165 13.50 -9.89 -17.06
CA GLU A 165 13.70 -8.87 -18.11
C GLU A 165 14.94 -8.02 -17.80
#